data_AF-A0A3L7S5M0-F1
#
_entry.id   AF-A0A3L7S5M0-F1
#
_cell.length_a   1.000
_cell.length_b   1.000
_cell.length_c   1.000
_cell.angle_alpha   90.00
_cell.angle_beta   90.00
_cell.angle_gamma   90.00
#
_symmetry.space_group_name_H-M   'P 1'
#
loop_
_entity.id
_entity.type
_entity.pdbx_description
1 polymer ?
#
loop_
_entity_poly.entity_id
_entity_poly.type
_entity_poly.pdbx_seq_one_letter_code
_entity_poly.pdbx_strand_id
1 'polypeptide(L)'
;MAQLPDSIRPYAEALFKHHFWLLALVVPLVLVPLLWVATGSMDTQIQTQQKKIDSQIKALKVVAGRNDHPNESWTKAVETQLKAVRQETLAEWKRFWESQQSLRVWPDKFGPDFLRAVGALRPGGSLDRQFLQRYQNMVADVVRQLPGRMGAAEAMTEAAGKSAGAGSRPTAGGGSRFLVTWAADDQSRLYKSFKWDSTPSTVQVLLAQEELWVYGLWCDFIRRANEKATGAFDATITDVEQLAVGFPAAEERPGGLGGARILGGKGAPKTAGDDAASPPEASGFTATKEPASRPAHPRFGGAAPAPRPGGGDAAATG
;
A
#
# COMPACT_ATOMS: atom_id res chain seq x y z
N MET A 1 -73.10 -41.37 28.27
CA MET A 1 -74.41 -40.69 28.11
C MET A 1 -74.17 -39.24 27.75
N ALA A 2 -74.34 -38.88 26.49
CA ALA A 2 -74.78 -37.54 26.10
C ALA A 2 -76.10 -37.81 25.36
N GLN A 3 -77.21 -37.71 26.08
CA GLN A 3 -78.53 -37.98 25.52
C GLN A 3 -78.86 -36.82 24.60
N LEU A 4 -78.72 -37.02 23.28
CA LEU A 4 -79.18 -36.03 22.31
C LEU A 4 -80.68 -35.81 22.55
N PRO A 5 -81.16 -34.55 22.61
CA PRO A 5 -82.59 -34.25 22.72
C PRO A 5 -83.39 -35.00 21.64
N ASP A 6 -84.55 -35.55 21.97
CA ASP A 6 -85.36 -36.36 21.05
C ASP A 6 -85.81 -35.59 19.78
N SER A 7 -85.71 -34.26 19.79
CA SER A 7 -85.96 -33.41 18.63
C SER A 7 -84.88 -33.49 17.53
N ILE A 8 -83.69 -34.02 17.83
CA ILE A 8 -82.56 -34.08 16.88
C ILE A 8 -82.28 -35.50 16.39
N ARG A 9 -82.80 -36.55 17.06
CA ARG A 9 -82.66 -37.95 16.66
C ARG A 9 -83.14 -38.27 15.23
N PRO A 10 -84.32 -37.81 14.76
CA PRO A 10 -84.75 -38.11 13.39
C PRO A 10 -83.88 -37.40 12.34
N TYR A 11 -83.36 -36.21 12.68
CA TYR A 11 -82.43 -35.48 11.81
C TYR A 11 -81.05 -36.13 11.81
N ALA A 12 -80.57 -36.66 12.93
CA ALA A 12 -79.29 -37.37 13.03
C ALA A 12 -79.32 -38.71 12.26
N GLU A 13 -80.39 -39.50 12.34
CA GLU A 13 -80.53 -40.74 11.55
C GLU A 13 -80.65 -40.47 10.06
N ALA A 14 -81.38 -39.41 9.65
CA ALA A 14 -81.42 -38.97 8.26
C ALA A 14 -80.05 -38.47 7.78
N LEU A 15 -79.31 -37.78 8.65
CA LEU A 15 -77.96 -37.31 8.35
C LEU A 15 -77.00 -38.47 8.13
N PHE A 16 -77.04 -39.53 8.96
CA PHE A 16 -76.18 -40.71 8.79
C PHE A 16 -76.57 -41.54 7.55
N LYS A 17 -77.87 -41.64 7.24
CA LYS A 17 -78.36 -42.40 6.07
C LYS A 17 -78.05 -41.69 4.74
N HIS A 18 -78.06 -40.36 4.72
CA HIS A 18 -77.77 -39.54 3.53
C HIS A 18 -76.42 -38.80 3.60
N HIS A 19 -75.57 -39.12 4.59
CA HIS A 19 -74.29 -38.45 4.83
C HIS A 19 -73.41 -38.43 3.59
N PHE A 20 -73.31 -39.59 2.93
CA PHE A 20 -72.54 -39.78 1.71
C PHE A 20 -73.01 -38.86 0.58
N TRP A 21 -74.33 -38.73 0.37
CA TRP A 21 -74.90 -37.88 -0.68
C TRP A 21 -74.79 -36.39 -0.35
N LEU A 22 -74.93 -36.01 0.92
CA LEU A 22 -74.73 -34.62 1.36
C LEU A 22 -73.27 -34.19 1.23
N LEU A 23 -72.31 -35.02 1.67
CA LEU A 23 -70.88 -34.74 1.48
C LEU A 23 -70.49 -34.73 0.00
N ALA A 24 -71.02 -35.64 -0.80
CA ALA A 24 -70.75 -35.68 -2.25
C ALA A 24 -71.22 -34.41 -2.97
N LEU A 25 -72.21 -33.68 -2.44
CA LEU A 25 -72.67 -32.41 -3.00
C LEU A 25 -71.95 -31.20 -2.40
N VAL A 26 -71.68 -31.21 -1.09
CA VAL A 26 -71.05 -30.08 -0.39
C VAL A 26 -69.56 -29.97 -0.71
N VAL A 27 -68.85 -31.09 -0.85
CA VAL A 27 -67.40 -31.10 -1.14
C VAL A 27 -67.05 -30.42 -2.47
N PRO A 28 -67.68 -30.75 -3.61
CA PRO A 28 -67.42 -30.02 -4.86
C PRO A 28 -67.90 -28.57 -4.80
N LEU A 29 -68.98 -28.27 -4.06
CA LEU A 29 -69.47 -26.89 -3.89
C LEU A 29 -68.46 -26.00 -3.15
N VAL A 30 -67.62 -26.57 -2.29
CA VAL A 30 -66.56 -25.83 -1.58
C VAL A 30 -65.22 -25.88 -2.33
N LEU A 31 -64.84 -27.01 -2.92
CA LEU A 31 -63.57 -27.17 -3.63
C LEU A 31 -63.52 -26.38 -4.94
N VAL A 32 -64.62 -26.32 -5.71
CA VAL A 32 -64.63 -25.63 -7.01
C VAL A 32 -64.39 -24.11 -6.86
N PRO A 33 -65.04 -23.39 -5.93
CA PRO A 33 -64.74 -21.98 -5.67
C PRO A 33 -63.30 -21.76 -5.17
N LEU A 34 -62.79 -22.63 -4.29
CA LEU A 34 -61.43 -22.51 -3.77
C LEU A 34 -60.36 -22.67 -4.85
N LEU A 35 -60.54 -23.61 -5.77
CA LEU A 35 -59.65 -23.78 -6.92
C LEU A 35 -59.68 -22.56 -7.84
N TRP A 36 -60.86 -21.98 -8.07
CA TRP A 36 -61.02 -20.81 -8.92
C TRP A 36 -60.34 -19.55 -8.34
N VAL A 37 -60.41 -19.36 -7.02
CA VAL A 37 -59.71 -18.27 -6.32
C VAL A 37 -58.19 -18.47 -6.35
N ALA A 38 -57.72 -19.71 -6.17
CA ALA A 38 -56.29 -20.02 -6.24
C ALA A 38 -55.73 -19.76 -7.66
N THR A 39 -56.43 -20.18 -8.71
CA THR A 39 -55.99 -19.97 -10.10
C THR A 39 -56.01 -18.50 -10.52
N GLY A 40 -57.01 -17.72 -10.08
CA GLY A 40 -57.08 -16.28 -10.38
C GLY A 40 -55.93 -15.46 -9.78
N SER A 41 -55.45 -15.86 -8.60
CA SER A 41 -54.30 -15.20 -7.95
C SER A 41 -52.96 -15.49 -8.65
N MET A 42 -52.83 -16.66 -9.29
CA MET A 42 -51.63 -17.02 -10.07
C MET A 42 -51.61 -16.30 -11.42
N ASP A 43 -52.75 -16.22 -12.12
CA ASP A 43 -52.85 -15.50 -13.40
C ASP A 43 -52.54 -14.01 -13.25
N THR A 44 -52.99 -13.38 -12.17
CA THR A 44 -52.70 -11.96 -11.90
C THR A 44 -51.22 -11.73 -11.60
N GLN A 45 -50.55 -12.65 -10.91
CA GLN A 45 -49.10 -12.59 -10.69
C GLN A 45 -48.30 -12.79 -11.98
N ILE A 46 -48.72 -13.74 -12.82
CA ILE A 46 -48.09 -14.00 -14.13
C ILE A 46 -48.22 -12.76 -15.02
N GLN A 47 -49.41 -12.17 -15.13
CA GLN A 47 -49.60 -10.94 -15.92
C GLN A 47 -48.78 -9.76 -15.37
N THR A 48 -48.66 -9.65 -14.05
CA THR A 48 -47.85 -8.60 -13.42
C THR A 48 -46.37 -8.77 -13.74
N GLN A 49 -45.85 -10.00 -13.67
CA GLN A 49 -44.46 -10.28 -14.01
C GLN A 49 -44.19 -10.10 -15.51
N GLN A 50 -45.10 -10.54 -16.38
CA GLN A 50 -45.00 -10.28 -17.83
C GLN A 50 -44.93 -8.79 -18.14
N LYS A 51 -45.81 -7.97 -17.55
CA LYS A 51 -45.78 -6.51 -17.72
C LYS A 51 -44.48 -5.89 -17.20
N LYS A 52 -43.92 -6.42 -16.10
CA LYS A 52 -42.64 -5.96 -15.55
C LYS A 52 -41.46 -6.31 -16.48
N ILE A 53 -41.46 -7.52 -17.03
CA ILE A 53 -40.47 -7.97 -18.02
C ILE A 53 -40.57 -7.11 -19.28
N ASP A 54 -41.77 -6.89 -19.82
CA ASP A 54 -42.00 -6.05 -20.99
C ASP A 54 -41.56 -4.60 -20.77
N SER A 55 -41.81 -4.05 -19.57
CA SER A 55 -41.35 -2.72 -19.18
C SER A 55 -39.82 -2.64 -19.15
N GLN A 56 -39.15 -3.64 -18.57
CA GLN A 56 -37.69 -3.71 -18.54
C GLN A 56 -37.09 -3.90 -19.94
N ILE A 57 -37.70 -4.73 -20.80
CA ILE A 57 -37.29 -4.91 -22.19
C ILE A 57 -37.47 -3.61 -22.98
N LYS A 58 -38.56 -2.86 -22.78
CA LYS A 58 -38.76 -1.55 -23.40
C LYS A 58 -37.71 -0.53 -22.94
N ALA A 59 -37.37 -0.50 -21.65
CA ALA A 59 -36.31 0.34 -21.13
C ALA A 59 -34.95 0.01 -21.76
N LEU A 60 -34.62 -1.28 -21.92
CA LEU A 60 -33.40 -1.72 -22.60
C LEU A 60 -33.39 -1.33 -24.08
N LYS A 61 -34.52 -1.45 -24.79
CA LYS A 61 -34.63 -1.04 -26.21
C LYS A 61 -34.46 0.47 -26.41
N VAL A 62 -34.93 1.30 -25.47
CA VAL A 62 -34.72 2.75 -25.51
C VAL A 62 -33.24 3.11 -25.34
N VAL A 63 -32.53 2.40 -24.46
CA VAL A 63 -31.08 2.58 -24.28
C VAL A 63 -30.30 2.06 -25.48
N ALA A 64 -30.69 0.90 -26.02
CA ALA A 64 -30.04 0.29 -27.19
C ALA A 64 -30.29 1.05 -28.50
N GLY A 65 -31.42 1.76 -28.63
CA GLY A 65 -31.75 2.55 -29.81
C GLY A 65 -31.09 3.93 -29.88
N ARG A 66 -30.29 4.30 -28.87
CA ARG A 66 -29.53 5.57 -28.87
C ARG A 66 -28.21 5.35 -29.60
N ASN A 67 -28.13 5.81 -30.85
CA ASN A 67 -26.95 5.68 -31.72
C ASN A 67 -25.70 6.40 -31.18
N ASP A 68 -25.87 7.37 -30.28
CA ASP A 68 -24.77 7.99 -29.54
C ASP A 68 -24.61 7.31 -28.19
N HIS A 69 -23.77 6.29 -28.13
CA HIS A 69 -23.22 5.83 -26.86
C HIS A 69 -22.25 6.93 -26.44
N PRO A 70 -22.37 7.54 -25.24
CA PRO A 70 -21.54 8.67 -24.80
C PRO A 70 -20.02 8.40 -24.73
N ASN A 71 -19.56 7.24 -25.20
CA ASN A 71 -18.24 6.70 -24.95
C ASN A 71 -17.18 7.20 -25.95
N GLU A 72 -17.49 7.44 -27.23
CA GLU A 72 -16.40 7.77 -28.17
C GLU A 72 -15.85 9.19 -28.02
N SER A 73 -16.72 10.21 -27.96
CA SER A 73 -16.27 11.60 -27.81
C SER A 73 -15.67 11.86 -26.43
N TRP A 74 -16.25 11.25 -25.38
CA TRP A 74 -15.69 11.26 -24.03
C TRP A 74 -14.35 10.53 -23.96
N THR A 75 -14.22 9.33 -24.55
CA THR A 75 -12.94 8.60 -24.58
C THR A 75 -11.87 9.39 -25.34
N LYS A 76 -12.21 9.96 -26.50
CA LYS A 76 -11.28 10.83 -27.25
C LYS A 76 -10.86 12.05 -26.43
N ALA A 77 -11.78 12.68 -25.70
CA ALA A 77 -11.48 13.82 -24.83
C ALA A 77 -10.61 13.41 -23.63
N VAL A 78 -10.93 12.30 -22.95
CA VAL A 78 -10.16 11.74 -21.83
C VAL A 78 -8.77 11.31 -22.28
N GLU A 79 -8.64 10.64 -23.42
CA GLU A 79 -7.34 10.26 -24.00
C GLU A 79 -6.49 11.49 -24.33
N THR A 80 -7.12 12.55 -24.85
CA THR A 80 -6.42 13.80 -25.14
C THR A 80 -5.92 14.46 -23.87
N GLN A 81 -6.77 14.58 -22.84
CA GLN A 81 -6.38 15.10 -21.53
C GLN A 81 -5.32 14.23 -20.86
N LEU A 82 -5.46 12.90 -20.93
CA LEU A 82 -4.51 11.95 -20.38
C LEU A 82 -3.15 12.05 -21.09
N LYS A 83 -3.13 12.23 -22.42
CA LYS A 83 -1.89 12.49 -23.18
C LYS A 83 -1.24 13.81 -22.72
N ALA A 84 -2.02 14.88 -22.58
CA ALA A 84 -1.51 16.17 -22.10
C ALA A 84 -0.91 16.06 -20.68
N VAL A 85 -1.66 15.49 -19.74
CA VAL A 85 -1.20 15.28 -18.35
C VAL A 85 0.03 14.38 -18.31
N ARG A 86 0.10 13.31 -19.12
CA ARG A 86 1.29 12.46 -19.22
C ARG A 86 2.51 13.22 -19.74
N GLN A 87 2.33 14.06 -20.75
CA GLN A 87 3.41 14.87 -21.32
C GLN A 87 3.90 15.93 -20.32
N GLU A 88 2.98 16.63 -19.65
CA GLU A 88 3.32 17.57 -18.58
C GLU A 88 4.05 16.87 -17.43
N THR A 89 3.52 15.75 -16.95
CA THR A 89 4.16 14.96 -15.89
C THR A 89 5.56 14.52 -16.29
N LEU A 90 5.73 14.03 -17.52
CA LEU A 90 7.05 13.63 -18.04
C LEU A 90 7.99 14.83 -18.15
N ALA A 91 7.49 15.98 -18.62
CA ALA A 91 8.28 17.21 -18.72
C ALA A 91 8.76 17.69 -17.35
N GLU A 92 7.89 17.68 -16.35
CA GLU A 92 8.26 18.01 -14.98
C GLU A 92 9.24 17.00 -14.40
N TRP A 93 9.04 15.70 -14.61
CA TRP A 93 9.98 14.67 -14.17
C TRP A 93 11.35 14.85 -14.81
N LYS A 94 11.40 15.23 -16.10
CA LYS A 94 12.64 15.54 -16.79
C LYS A 94 13.32 16.78 -16.19
N ARG A 95 12.58 17.85 -15.91
CA ARG A 95 13.10 19.05 -15.24
C ARG A 95 13.69 18.73 -13.86
N PHE A 96 12.99 17.91 -13.06
CA PHE A 96 13.53 17.43 -11.78
C PHE A 96 14.77 16.56 -11.95
N TRP A 97 14.78 15.67 -12.94
CA TRP A 97 15.95 14.85 -13.23
C TRP A 97 17.18 15.66 -13.61
N GLU A 98 17.00 16.71 -14.41
CA GLU A 98 18.04 17.63 -14.83
C GLU A 98 18.55 18.49 -13.68
N SER A 99 17.66 19.00 -12.82
CA SER A 99 18.07 19.81 -11.66
C SER A 99 18.86 19.02 -10.62
N GLN A 100 18.64 17.71 -10.54
CA GLN A 100 19.35 16.80 -9.63
C GLN A 100 20.72 16.34 -10.15
N GLN A 101 21.11 16.65 -11.39
CA GLN A 101 22.38 16.19 -11.96
C GLN A 101 23.60 16.61 -11.11
N SER A 102 23.57 17.82 -10.55
CA SER A 102 24.64 18.35 -9.69
C SER A 102 24.78 17.59 -8.36
N LEU A 103 23.71 16.94 -7.89
CA LEU A 103 23.71 16.14 -6.66
C LEU A 103 24.20 14.70 -6.91
N ARG A 104 24.13 14.23 -8.16
CA ARG A 104 24.37 12.83 -8.54
C ARG A 104 25.81 12.59 -8.99
N VAL A 105 26.74 13.05 -8.16
CA VAL A 105 28.18 12.92 -8.42
C VAL A 105 28.69 11.63 -7.81
N TRP A 106 29.29 10.78 -8.64
CA TRP A 106 29.94 9.57 -8.18
C TRP A 106 31.27 9.91 -7.48
N PRO A 107 31.61 9.24 -6.36
CA PRO A 107 32.91 9.41 -5.71
C PRO A 107 34.10 9.07 -6.62
N ASP A 108 35.11 9.95 -6.65
CA ASP A 108 36.33 9.76 -7.46
C ASP A 108 37.12 8.50 -7.09
N LYS A 109 36.92 7.98 -5.86
CA LYS A 109 37.51 6.74 -5.36
C LYS A 109 37.21 5.53 -6.27
N PHE A 110 36.14 5.57 -7.05
CA PHE A 110 35.80 4.48 -7.98
C PHE A 110 36.69 4.40 -9.22
N GLY A 111 37.45 5.45 -9.52
CA GLY A 111 38.37 5.51 -10.65
C GLY A 111 37.71 5.91 -11.98
N PRO A 112 38.47 6.52 -12.90
CA PRO A 112 37.93 7.11 -14.13
C PRO A 112 37.38 6.10 -15.14
N ASP A 113 37.87 4.87 -15.12
CA ASP A 113 37.34 3.74 -15.90
C ASP A 113 35.92 3.35 -15.43
N PHE A 114 35.70 3.25 -14.12
CA PHE A 114 34.37 3.00 -13.57
C PHE A 114 33.40 4.15 -13.90
N LEU A 115 33.84 5.40 -13.71
CA LEU A 115 33.01 6.58 -14.01
C LEU A 115 32.58 6.63 -15.48
N ARG A 116 33.47 6.28 -16.41
CA ARG A 116 33.13 6.15 -17.83
C ARG A 116 32.13 5.03 -18.09
N ALA A 117 32.31 3.87 -17.46
CA ALA A 117 31.40 2.73 -17.62
C ALA A 117 29.98 3.06 -17.13
N VAL A 118 29.86 3.73 -15.98
CA VAL A 118 28.56 4.15 -15.43
C VAL A 118 27.95 5.28 -16.25
N GLY A 119 28.74 6.25 -16.71
CA GLY A 119 28.26 7.34 -17.55
C GLY A 119 27.74 6.88 -18.92
N ALA A 120 28.27 5.77 -19.45
CA ALA A 120 27.83 5.17 -20.70
C ALA A 120 26.64 4.19 -20.53
N LEU A 121 26.18 3.96 -19.30
CA LEU A 121 25.16 2.96 -19.01
C LEU A 121 23.78 3.39 -19.53
N ARG A 122 23.19 2.56 -20.39
CA ARG A 122 21.81 2.75 -20.88
C ARG A 122 20.80 2.19 -19.88
N PRO A 123 19.53 2.63 -19.90
CA PRO A 123 18.46 1.99 -19.13
C PRO A 123 18.40 0.49 -19.44
N GLY A 124 18.43 -0.36 -18.40
CA GLY A 124 18.48 -1.82 -18.54
C GLY A 124 19.85 -2.40 -18.90
N GLY A 125 20.88 -1.56 -19.06
CA GLY A 125 22.26 -2.01 -19.24
C GLY A 125 22.84 -2.66 -17.99
N SER A 126 23.89 -3.46 -18.18
CA SER A 126 24.63 -4.09 -17.08
C SER A 126 26.07 -3.59 -17.05
N LEU A 127 26.62 -3.47 -15.84
CA LEU A 127 28.02 -3.20 -15.59
C LEU A 127 28.78 -4.52 -15.53
N ASP A 128 30.03 -4.50 -16.01
CA ASP A 128 30.92 -5.66 -15.88
C ASP A 128 31.15 -6.04 -14.42
N ARG A 129 31.34 -7.34 -14.19
CA ARG A 129 31.54 -7.92 -12.87
C ARG A 129 32.67 -7.25 -12.09
N GLN A 130 33.74 -6.85 -12.77
CA GLN A 130 34.86 -6.15 -12.14
C GLN A 130 34.46 -4.81 -11.52
N PHE A 131 33.58 -4.04 -12.19
CA PHE A 131 33.06 -2.79 -11.68
C PHE A 131 32.08 -3.01 -10.52
N LEU A 132 31.27 -4.06 -10.58
CA LEU A 132 30.36 -4.43 -9.48
C LEU A 132 31.13 -4.83 -8.22
N GLN A 133 32.19 -5.63 -8.36
CA GLN A 133 33.08 -6.01 -7.25
C GLN A 133 33.84 -4.81 -6.69
N ARG A 134 34.33 -3.93 -7.57
CA ARG A 134 34.98 -2.69 -7.15
C ARG A 134 34.02 -1.82 -6.33
N TYR A 135 32.78 -1.67 -6.77
CA TYR A 135 31.76 -0.94 -6.02
C TYR A 135 31.51 -1.59 -4.66
N GLN A 136 31.25 -2.90 -4.63
CA GLN A 136 31.06 -3.69 -3.41
C GLN A 136 32.17 -3.45 -2.37
N ASN A 137 33.43 -3.43 -2.81
CA ASN A 137 34.57 -3.33 -1.91
C ASN A 137 34.76 -1.90 -1.37
N MET A 138 34.47 -0.87 -2.15
CA MET A 138 34.82 0.52 -1.80
C MET A 138 33.65 1.34 -1.26
N VAL A 139 32.39 0.94 -1.52
CA VAL A 139 31.21 1.72 -1.09
C VAL A 139 31.16 1.91 0.42
N ALA A 140 31.57 0.92 1.21
CA ALA A 140 31.62 1.04 2.66
C ALA A 140 32.58 2.15 3.16
N ASP A 141 33.69 2.35 2.45
CA ASP A 141 34.64 3.43 2.77
C ASP A 141 34.10 4.81 2.39
N VAL A 142 33.23 4.89 1.38
CA VAL A 142 32.48 6.11 1.06
C VAL A 142 31.49 6.42 2.18
N VAL A 143 30.74 5.42 2.66
CA VAL A 143 29.77 5.56 3.75
C VAL A 143 30.45 6.01 5.05
N ARG A 144 31.66 5.51 5.34
CA ARG A 144 32.48 5.92 6.50
C ARG A 144 32.76 7.42 6.58
N GLN A 145 32.71 8.13 5.45
CA GLN A 145 32.96 9.58 5.42
C GLN A 145 31.73 10.42 5.78
N LEU A 146 30.52 9.83 5.80
CA LEU A 146 29.28 10.57 6.07
C LEU A 146 29.26 11.29 7.42
N PRO A 147 29.69 10.70 8.56
CA PRO A 147 29.74 11.41 9.84
C PRO A 147 30.61 12.68 9.75
N GLY A 148 31.77 12.57 9.08
CA GLY A 148 32.65 13.71 8.84
C GLY A 148 31.97 14.83 8.03
N ARG A 149 31.15 14.49 7.03
CA ARG A 149 30.42 15.47 6.20
C ARG A 149 29.41 16.30 7.00
N MET A 150 28.86 15.77 8.09
CA MET A 150 27.96 16.52 8.99
C MET A 150 28.67 17.18 10.18
N GLY A 151 29.97 16.94 10.36
CA GLY A 151 30.73 17.44 11.52
C GLY A 151 30.58 16.58 12.79
N ALA A 152 30.19 15.31 12.64
CA ALA A 152 30.06 14.35 13.72
C ALA A 152 31.29 13.44 13.86
N ALA A 153 31.44 12.82 15.03
CA ALA A 153 32.44 11.79 15.26
C ALA A 153 32.15 10.53 14.41
N GLU A 154 33.19 9.99 13.76
CA GLU A 154 33.12 8.68 13.12
C GLU A 154 33.07 7.57 14.18
N ALA A 155 32.04 6.74 14.13
CA ALA A 155 31.86 5.57 14.98
C ALA A 155 31.45 4.32 14.17
N MET A 156 31.66 4.33 12.84
CA MET A 156 31.31 3.22 11.95
C MET A 156 32.31 2.07 12.07
N THR A 157 31.95 1.03 12.84
CA THR A 157 32.80 -0.15 13.10
C THR A 157 32.31 -1.41 12.39
N GLU A 158 33.23 -2.30 12.01
CA GLU A 158 32.90 -3.63 11.43
C GLU A 158 32.49 -4.65 12.49
N ALA A 159 32.90 -4.46 13.75
CA ALA A 159 32.64 -5.37 14.83
C ALA A 159 31.15 -5.30 15.24
N ALA A 160 30.40 -6.34 14.89
CA ALA A 160 29.10 -6.57 15.47
C ALA A 160 29.21 -6.64 17.01
N GLY A 161 28.57 -5.70 17.70
CA GLY A 161 28.05 -5.96 19.05
C GLY A 161 29.07 -6.22 20.15
N LYS A 162 30.32 -5.75 20.04
CA LYS A 162 31.07 -5.39 21.25
C LYS A 162 30.77 -3.93 21.52
N SER A 163 29.68 -3.72 22.26
CA SER A 163 29.50 -2.53 23.08
C SER A 163 30.88 -2.14 23.62
N ALA A 164 31.40 -1.00 23.15
CA ALA A 164 32.11 -0.15 24.08
C ALA A 164 31.12 0.02 25.24
N GLY A 165 31.48 -0.55 26.39
CA GLY A 165 30.56 -0.83 27.49
C GLY A 165 29.61 0.34 27.75
N ALA A 166 28.36 0.00 28.05
CA ALA A 166 27.46 0.86 28.80
C ALA A 166 28.25 1.49 29.97
N GLY A 167 28.66 2.76 29.81
CA GLY A 167 29.62 3.39 30.71
C GLY A 167 30.45 4.52 30.11
N SER A 168 30.53 4.66 28.78
CA SER A 168 31.14 5.86 28.17
C SER A 168 30.12 6.64 27.34
N ARG A 169 29.09 7.13 28.03
CA ARG A 169 28.63 8.50 27.72
C ARG A 169 29.89 9.38 27.85
N PRO A 170 30.23 10.26 26.89
CA PRO A 170 31.32 11.18 27.10
C PRO A 170 31.03 11.87 28.43
N THR A 171 31.91 11.66 29.41
CA THR A 171 31.83 12.37 30.67
C THR A 171 31.78 13.84 30.32
N ALA A 172 30.66 14.49 30.67
CA ALA A 172 30.53 15.92 30.68
C ALA A 172 31.70 16.46 31.52
N GLY A 173 32.74 16.93 30.83
CA GLY A 173 34.05 17.19 31.43
C GLY A 173 35.18 17.35 30.41
N GLY A 174 35.04 16.78 29.21
CA GLY A 174 35.80 17.17 28.02
C GLY A 174 34.83 17.56 26.93
N GLY A 175 34.76 18.85 26.58
CA GLY A 175 33.83 19.34 25.55
C GLY A 175 33.90 18.46 24.31
N SER A 176 32.74 18.00 23.82
CA SER A 176 32.70 17.34 22.51
C SER A 176 33.31 18.29 21.51
N ARG A 177 34.48 17.91 20.96
CA ARG A 177 35.14 18.63 19.86
C ARG A 177 34.27 18.70 18.59
N PHE A 178 33.19 17.91 18.55
CA PHE A 178 32.26 17.83 17.45
C PHE A 178 30.99 18.62 17.76
N LEU A 179 30.53 19.37 16.75
CA LEU A 179 29.29 20.17 16.79
C LEU A 179 28.05 19.26 16.94
N VAL A 180 28.11 18.07 16.35
CA VAL A 180 26.99 17.12 16.27
C VAL A 180 27.41 15.76 16.81
N THR A 181 26.53 15.15 17.61
CA THR A 181 26.66 13.75 18.03
C THR A 181 25.70 12.89 17.20
N TRP A 182 26.22 11.87 16.52
CA TRP A 182 25.41 10.89 15.80
C TRP A 182 25.55 9.51 16.46
N ALA A 183 24.42 8.92 16.84
CA ALA A 183 24.36 7.63 17.53
C ALA A 183 25.21 6.54 16.85
N ALA A 184 26.12 5.92 17.62
CA ALA A 184 27.06 4.92 17.12
C ALA A 184 26.35 3.65 16.59
N ASP A 185 25.22 3.28 17.18
CA ASP A 185 24.39 2.15 16.74
C ASP A 185 23.77 2.42 15.36
N ASP A 186 23.33 3.67 15.13
CA ASP A 186 22.77 4.11 13.85
C ASP A 186 23.82 4.12 12.74
N GLN A 187 25.00 4.68 13.05
CA GLN A 187 26.17 4.64 12.17
C GLN A 187 26.55 3.21 11.80
N SER A 188 26.56 2.29 12.78
CA SER A 188 26.88 0.88 12.57
C SER A 188 25.80 0.17 11.73
N ARG A 189 24.51 0.46 11.95
CA ARG A 189 23.41 -0.06 11.12
C ARG A 189 23.58 0.39 9.67
N LEU A 190 23.78 1.69 9.45
CA LEU A 190 23.93 2.24 8.11
C LEU A 190 25.13 1.61 7.40
N TYR A 191 26.29 1.58 8.06
CA TYR A 191 27.52 0.98 7.52
C TYR A 191 27.31 -0.47 7.10
N LYS A 192 26.69 -1.28 7.95
CA LYS A 192 26.37 -2.69 7.64
C LYS A 192 25.45 -2.83 6.43
N SER A 193 24.50 -1.92 6.23
CA SER A 193 23.62 -1.98 5.05
C SER A 193 24.36 -1.81 3.71
N PHE A 194 25.54 -1.19 3.71
CA PHE A 194 26.38 -1.05 2.51
C PHE A 194 27.48 -2.10 2.43
N LYS A 195 27.54 -3.04 3.37
CA LYS A 195 28.39 -4.23 3.29
C LYS A 195 27.60 -5.35 2.61
N TRP A 196 28.13 -5.83 1.50
CA TRP A 196 27.49 -6.87 0.70
C TRP A 196 28.22 -8.19 0.85
N ASP A 197 27.49 -9.25 1.20
CA ASP A 197 28.03 -10.62 1.29
C ASP A 197 28.29 -11.24 -0.10
N SER A 198 27.53 -10.80 -1.10
CA SER A 198 27.63 -11.25 -2.49
C SER A 198 27.74 -10.06 -3.44
N THR A 199 28.28 -10.29 -4.63
CA THR A 199 28.43 -9.22 -5.62
C THR A 199 27.05 -8.69 -6.05
N PRO A 200 26.78 -7.38 -5.86
CA PRO A 200 25.49 -6.79 -6.20
C PRO A 200 25.29 -6.73 -7.72
N SER A 201 24.03 -6.75 -8.15
CA SER A 201 23.66 -6.46 -9.54
C SER A 201 23.79 -4.96 -9.85
N THR A 202 23.81 -4.62 -11.15
CA THR A 202 23.86 -3.21 -11.59
C THR A 202 22.71 -2.37 -11.04
N VAL A 203 21.50 -2.92 -11.01
CA VAL A 203 20.33 -2.21 -10.44
C VAL A 203 20.53 -1.94 -8.95
N GLN A 204 21.06 -2.91 -8.21
CA GLN A 204 21.35 -2.76 -6.79
C GLN A 204 22.42 -1.70 -6.53
N VAL A 205 23.47 -1.63 -7.36
CA VAL A 205 24.50 -0.59 -7.28
C VAL A 205 23.93 0.80 -7.52
N LEU A 206 23.10 0.97 -8.55
CA LEU A 206 22.47 2.26 -8.86
C LEU A 206 21.55 2.72 -7.73
N LEU A 207 20.66 1.84 -7.24
CA LEU A 207 19.76 2.16 -6.13
C LEU A 207 20.52 2.48 -4.83
N ALA A 208 21.57 1.72 -4.52
CA ALA A 208 22.41 1.99 -3.37
C ALA A 208 23.12 3.35 -3.48
N GLN A 209 23.59 3.69 -4.68
CA GLN A 209 24.23 4.98 -4.92
C GLN A 209 23.24 6.14 -4.80
N GLU A 210 22.01 5.96 -5.28
CA GLU A 210 20.94 6.95 -5.11
C GLU A 210 20.62 7.19 -3.63
N GLU A 211 20.51 6.13 -2.84
CA GLU A 211 20.33 6.23 -1.39
C GLU A 211 21.51 6.99 -0.74
N LEU A 212 22.75 6.68 -1.16
CA LEU A 212 23.96 7.30 -0.65
C LEU A 212 24.05 8.80 -0.96
N TRP A 213 23.63 9.22 -2.15
CA TRP A 213 23.56 10.65 -2.50
C TRP A 213 22.61 11.40 -1.58
N VAL A 214 21.45 10.81 -1.26
CA VAL A 214 20.48 11.44 -0.37
C VAL A 214 20.99 11.48 1.07
N TYR A 215 21.66 10.43 1.57
CA TYR A 215 22.35 10.53 2.88
C TYR A 215 23.39 11.65 2.90
N GLY A 216 24.19 11.77 1.84
CA GLY A 216 25.16 12.86 1.69
C GLY A 216 24.51 14.23 1.74
N LEU A 217 23.38 14.40 1.04
CA LEU A 217 22.60 15.65 1.05
C LEU A 217 22.11 16.01 2.46
N TRP A 218 21.61 15.03 3.23
CA TRP A 218 21.19 15.26 4.61
C TRP A 218 22.36 15.63 5.52
N CYS A 219 23.51 14.97 5.38
CA CYS A 219 24.71 15.34 6.13
C CYS A 219 25.16 16.78 5.81
N ASP A 220 25.15 17.16 4.52
CA ASP A 220 25.49 18.52 4.11
C ASP A 220 24.47 19.56 4.61
N PHE A 221 23.18 19.21 4.63
CA PHE A 221 22.15 20.06 5.20
C PHE A 221 22.37 20.30 6.70
N ILE A 222 22.64 19.25 7.48
CA ILE A 222 22.89 19.36 8.92
C ILE A 222 24.12 20.23 9.19
N ARG A 223 25.19 20.04 8.41
CA ARG A 223 26.38 20.90 8.49
C ARG A 223 26.06 22.37 8.20
N ARG A 224 25.27 22.67 7.16
CA ARG A 224 24.84 24.03 6.84
C ARG A 224 23.95 24.64 7.93
N ALA A 225 23.04 23.86 8.51
CA ALA A 225 22.20 24.31 9.62
C ALA A 225 23.02 24.74 10.85
N ASN A 226 24.20 24.13 11.02
CA ASN A 226 25.14 24.44 12.10
C ASN A 226 26.31 25.33 11.68
N GLU A 227 26.31 25.92 10.48
CA GLU A 227 27.46 26.65 9.94
C GLU A 227 27.88 27.86 10.80
N LYS A 228 26.92 28.48 11.48
CA LYS A 228 27.15 29.63 12.37
C LYS A 228 27.49 29.24 13.81
N ALA A 229 27.43 27.95 14.14
CA ALA A 229 27.64 27.48 15.50
C ALA A 229 29.14 27.35 15.79
N THR A 230 29.53 27.78 16.99
CA THR A 230 30.91 27.70 17.50
C THR A 230 31.14 26.49 18.39
N GLY A 231 30.05 25.85 18.85
CA GLY A 231 30.07 24.61 19.62
C GLY A 231 28.72 23.90 19.62
N ALA A 232 28.60 22.83 20.40
CA ALA A 232 27.34 22.09 20.51
C ALA A 232 26.24 22.89 21.23
N PHE A 233 26.58 23.93 21.99
CA PHE A 233 25.62 24.71 22.78
C PHE A 233 24.84 25.76 21.96
N ASP A 234 25.37 26.17 20.81
CA ASP A 234 24.76 27.13 19.87
C ASP A 234 24.41 26.50 18.51
N ALA A 235 24.63 25.19 18.36
CA ALA A 235 24.22 24.43 17.18
C ALA A 235 22.70 24.24 17.13
N THR A 236 22.14 24.35 15.92
CA THR A 236 20.70 24.11 15.67
C THR A 236 20.35 22.64 15.82
N ILE A 237 21.24 21.75 15.36
CA ILE A 237 21.09 20.30 15.46
C ILE A 237 22.28 19.77 16.24
N THR A 238 22.05 19.33 17.48
CA THR A 238 23.11 18.82 18.36
C THR A 238 23.24 17.30 18.30
N ASP A 239 22.12 16.61 18.13
CA ASP A 239 22.02 15.17 18.24
C ASP A 239 21.25 14.57 17.07
N VAL A 240 21.79 13.50 16.50
CA VAL A 240 21.15 12.68 15.47
C VAL A 240 21.01 11.27 16.04
N GLU A 241 19.79 10.91 16.44
CA GLU A 241 19.48 9.57 16.94
C GLU A 241 19.41 8.56 15.79
N GLN A 242 18.77 8.96 14.69
CA GLN A 242 18.62 8.11 13.51
C GLN A 242 18.62 8.90 12.22
N LEU A 243 19.41 8.44 11.25
CA LEU A 243 19.34 8.90 9.86
C LEU A 243 18.96 7.72 8.95
N ALA A 244 17.76 7.79 8.38
CA ALA A 244 17.22 6.78 7.48
C ALA A 244 16.63 7.45 6.24
N VAL A 245 16.88 6.88 5.07
CA VAL A 245 16.42 7.39 3.78
C VAL A 245 15.62 6.32 3.04
N GLY A 246 14.58 6.73 2.31
CA GLY A 246 13.86 5.87 1.39
C GLY A 246 13.14 4.73 2.11
N PHE A 247 13.38 3.50 1.68
CA PHE A 247 12.71 2.34 2.24
C PHE A 247 12.92 2.24 3.77
N PRO A 248 14.15 2.24 4.34
CA PRO A 248 14.40 2.30 5.78
C PRO A 248 13.59 3.35 6.57
N ALA A 249 13.28 4.49 5.96
CA ALA A 249 12.51 5.57 6.56
C ALA A 249 10.99 5.33 6.54
N ALA A 250 10.50 4.46 5.66
CA ALA A 250 9.08 4.17 5.51
C ALA A 250 8.52 3.50 6.77
N GLU A 251 7.38 3.96 7.27
CA GLU A 251 6.70 3.32 8.39
C GLU A 251 6.21 1.91 8.02
N GLU A 252 6.08 1.04 9.02
CA GLU A 252 5.48 -0.29 8.82
C GLU A 252 4.01 -0.22 8.38
N ARG A 253 3.34 0.90 8.70
CA ARG A 253 1.99 1.21 8.25
C ARG A 253 2.02 2.44 7.34
N PRO A 254 1.75 2.32 6.04
CA PRO A 254 1.59 3.48 5.18
C PRO A 254 0.39 4.30 5.69
N GLY A 255 0.63 5.55 6.14
CA GLY A 255 -0.41 6.42 6.69
C GLY A 255 -0.04 7.26 7.91
N GLY A 256 1.19 7.18 8.43
CA GLY A 256 1.69 8.15 9.41
C GLY A 256 1.16 8.00 10.85
N LEU A 257 0.60 6.83 11.19
CA LEU A 257 0.14 6.54 12.56
C LEU A 257 1.23 5.88 13.42
N GLY A 258 2.45 5.70 12.89
CA GLY A 258 3.50 4.91 13.50
C GLY A 258 4.68 5.71 14.02
N GLY A 259 4.48 6.51 15.07
CA GLY A 259 5.56 7.01 15.93
C GLY A 259 5.56 8.52 16.09
N ALA A 260 5.30 8.97 17.32
CA ALA A 260 5.41 10.36 17.75
C ALA A 260 6.85 10.89 17.60
N ARG A 261 7.21 11.33 16.38
CA ARG A 261 8.53 11.91 16.06
C ARG A 261 8.65 13.41 16.36
N ILE A 262 7.62 14.02 16.93
CA ILE A 262 7.73 15.35 17.53
C ILE A 262 7.92 15.15 19.02
N LEU A 263 9.18 15.24 19.47
CA LEU A 263 9.54 15.43 20.87
C LEU A 263 8.90 16.75 21.35
N GLY A 264 7.69 16.65 21.90
CA GLY A 264 7.09 17.74 22.65
C GLY A 264 8.00 18.10 23.82
N GLY A 265 8.30 19.39 23.97
CA GLY A 265 9.12 19.90 25.07
C GLY A 265 8.65 19.35 26.43
N LYS A 266 9.62 19.11 27.32
CA LYS A 266 9.42 18.63 28.70
C LYS A 266 8.18 19.27 29.33
N GLY A 267 7.10 18.50 29.51
CA GLY A 267 5.93 18.95 30.27
C GLY A 267 4.57 18.40 29.85
N ALA A 268 4.43 17.59 28.81
CA ALA A 268 3.13 17.01 28.45
C ALA A 268 2.88 15.68 29.16
N PRO A 269 1.68 15.46 29.76
CA PRO A 269 1.37 14.26 30.53
C PRO A 269 1.32 13.03 29.63
N LYS A 270 1.96 11.94 30.07
CA LYS A 270 1.79 10.60 29.51
C LYS A 270 0.34 10.15 29.75
N THR A 271 -0.49 10.12 28.72
CA THR A 271 -1.72 9.33 28.76
C THR A 271 -1.37 7.90 28.37
N ALA A 272 -1.13 7.08 29.41
CA ALA A 272 -1.34 5.65 29.33
C ALA A 272 -2.86 5.41 29.32
N GLY A 273 -3.33 4.45 28.52
CA GLY A 273 -4.73 4.09 28.46
C GLY A 273 -5.08 3.38 27.17
N ASP A 274 -4.64 2.12 27.08
CA ASP A 274 -5.43 1.09 26.43
C ASP A 274 -6.88 1.17 26.95
N ASP A 275 -7.84 1.06 26.03
CA ASP A 275 -9.29 0.82 26.20
C ASP A 275 -10.13 1.80 25.38
N ALA A 276 -10.27 1.50 24.08
CA ALA A 276 -11.32 2.06 23.25
C ALA A 276 -12.18 0.91 22.70
N ALA A 277 -13.38 0.83 23.27
CA ALA A 277 -14.49 -0.06 22.99
C ALA A 277 -14.68 -0.45 21.51
N SER A 278 -14.96 -1.75 21.30
CA SER A 278 -15.48 -2.30 20.05
C SER A 278 -16.85 -1.70 19.70
N PRO A 279 -17.08 -1.24 18.45
CA PRO A 279 -18.43 -1.04 17.93
C PRO A 279 -19.05 -2.38 17.49
N PRO A 280 -20.39 -2.50 17.51
CA PRO A 280 -21.09 -3.76 17.30
C PRO A 280 -20.98 -4.28 15.86
N GLU A 281 -21.01 -5.60 15.76
CA GLU A 281 -20.89 -6.40 14.54
C GLU A 281 -21.92 -6.01 13.48
N ALA A 282 -21.43 -5.56 12.32
CA ALA A 282 -22.15 -5.66 11.06
C ALA A 282 -21.51 -6.80 10.26
N SER A 283 -22.19 -7.94 10.28
CA SER A 283 -21.89 -9.14 9.51
C SER A 283 -21.77 -8.86 8.01
N GLY A 284 -20.68 -9.32 7.39
CA GLY A 284 -20.62 -9.54 5.95
C GLY A 284 -19.37 -9.03 5.20
N PHE A 285 -18.16 -9.43 5.61
CA PHE A 285 -17.04 -9.74 4.70
C PHE A 285 -15.86 -10.23 5.56
N THR A 286 -15.57 -11.52 5.58
CA THR A 286 -14.29 -12.00 6.15
C THR A 286 -13.18 -11.73 5.13
N ALA A 287 -12.78 -10.46 5.01
CA ALA A 287 -11.44 -10.17 4.52
C ALA A 287 -10.49 -10.66 5.60
N THR A 288 -9.69 -11.68 5.29
CA THR A 288 -8.46 -11.97 6.03
C THR A 288 -7.64 -10.70 6.02
N LYS A 289 -7.77 -9.91 7.08
CA LYS A 289 -6.98 -8.70 7.34
C LYS A 289 -5.60 -9.18 7.80
N GLU A 290 -4.85 -9.80 6.90
CA GLU A 290 -3.42 -9.85 7.09
C GLU A 290 -2.94 -8.39 7.14
N PRO A 291 -2.26 -7.96 8.21
CA PRO A 291 -1.70 -6.62 8.23
C PRO A 291 -0.74 -6.55 7.05
N ALA A 292 -0.99 -5.62 6.12
CA ALA A 292 -0.12 -5.40 4.98
C ALA A 292 1.29 -5.13 5.49
N SER A 293 2.12 -6.17 5.50
CA SER A 293 3.50 -6.09 5.96
C SER A 293 4.29 -5.28 4.95
N ARG A 294 5.22 -4.48 5.44
CA ARG A 294 6.09 -3.65 4.62
C ARG A 294 6.79 -4.52 3.55
N PRO A 295 6.72 -4.15 2.25
CA PRO A 295 7.30 -4.94 1.16
C PRO A 295 8.82 -5.07 1.33
N ALA A 296 9.50 -6.01 0.69
CA ALA A 296 10.97 -6.12 0.82
C ALA A 296 11.68 -4.86 0.27
N HIS A 297 12.83 -4.50 0.87
CA HIS A 297 13.61 -3.34 0.42
C HIS A 297 14.09 -3.56 -1.04
N PRO A 298 13.80 -2.66 -2.00
CA PRO A 298 14.15 -2.87 -3.42
C PRO A 298 15.64 -3.15 -3.70
N ARG A 299 16.54 -2.65 -2.84
CA ARG A 299 17.98 -2.88 -2.89
C ARG A 299 18.37 -4.31 -2.48
N PHE A 300 17.63 -4.92 -1.55
CA PHE A 300 17.97 -6.23 -0.95
C PHE A 300 17.00 -7.35 -1.33
N GLY A 301 15.82 -7.01 -1.87
CA GLY A 301 14.80 -7.96 -2.29
C GLY A 301 14.00 -7.40 -3.46
N GLY A 302 14.02 -8.12 -4.58
CA GLY A 302 13.25 -7.78 -5.77
C GLY A 302 13.99 -8.16 -7.04
N ALA A 303 13.90 -9.44 -7.42
CA ALA A 303 13.76 -9.71 -8.85
C ALA A 303 12.59 -8.84 -9.32
N ALA A 304 12.81 -7.99 -10.32
CA ALA A 304 11.72 -7.26 -10.95
C ALA A 304 10.60 -8.27 -11.22
N PRO A 305 9.33 -7.98 -10.87
CA PRO A 305 8.24 -8.83 -11.33
C PRO A 305 8.39 -8.92 -12.85
N ALA A 306 8.58 -10.14 -13.35
CA ALA A 306 8.67 -10.38 -14.78
C ALA A 306 7.48 -9.66 -15.45
N PRO A 307 7.69 -9.01 -16.62
CA PRO A 307 6.57 -8.46 -17.35
C PRO A 307 5.56 -9.60 -17.52
N ARG A 308 4.34 -9.40 -17.00
CA ARG A 308 3.25 -10.35 -17.23
C ARG A 308 3.21 -10.56 -18.74
N PRO A 309 3.21 -11.82 -19.23
CA PRO A 309 3.05 -12.05 -20.66
C PRO A 309 1.75 -11.34 -21.06
N GLY A 310 1.90 -10.39 -21.99
CA GLY A 310 0.77 -9.65 -22.54
C GLY A 310 -0.29 -10.64 -22.98
N GLY A 311 -1.54 -10.34 -22.65
CA GLY A 311 -2.67 -11.02 -23.25
C GLY A 311 -2.48 -10.97 -24.76
N GLY A 312 -2.43 -12.15 -25.37
CA GLY A 312 -2.18 -12.30 -26.79
C GLY A 312 -3.22 -11.55 -27.59
N ASP A 313 -2.77 -10.55 -28.35
CA ASP A 313 -3.49 -10.11 -29.53
C ASP A 313 -3.45 -11.27 -30.52
N ALA A 314 -4.60 -11.93 -30.67
CA ALA A 314 -4.86 -12.86 -31.74
C ALA A 314 -4.71 -12.12 -33.07
N ALA A 315 -3.65 -12.45 -33.80
CA ALA A 315 -3.56 -12.18 -35.21
C ALA A 315 -4.75 -12.83 -35.93
N ALA A 316 -5.71 -12.00 -36.37
CA ALA A 316 -6.66 -12.39 -37.40
C ALA A 316 -6.05 -12.00 -38.75
N THR A 317 -5.52 -13.02 -39.43
CA THR A 317 -5.30 -13.02 -40.87
C THR A 317 -6.64 -12.86 -41.59
N GLY A 318 -6.73 -11.86 -42.46
CA GLY A 318 -7.77 -11.61 -43.45
C GLY A 318 -7.29 -10.57 -44.43
#